data_AF-A0A6A0JMQ0-F1
#
_entry.id   AF-A0A6A0JMQ0-F1
#
_cell.length_a   1.000
_cell.length_b   1.000
_cell.length_c   1.000
_cell.angle_alpha   90.00
_cell.angle_beta   90.00
_cell.angle_gamma   90.00
#
_symmetry.space_group_name_H-M   'P 1'
#
loop_
_entity.id
_entity.type
_entity.pdbx_description
1 polymer ?
#
loop_
_entity_poly.entity_id
_entity_poly.type
_entity_poly.pdbx_seq_one_letter_code
_entity_poly.pdbx_strand_id
1 'polypeptide(L)'
;MTTENKQHDLILKNGTLLDPEQNIYDKRDIAFKDGLVSGVETEISSELSASTIDVSGKLVTPGLIDLHGHFYHGGTGSAVHADQNCLSAGVTTGVDAGSSGFLN
;
A
#
# COMPACT_ATOMS: atom_id res chain seq x y z
N MET A 1 1.71 20.20 22.07
CA MET A 1 0.58 19.38 21.59
C MET A 1 0.82 17.98 22.11
N THR A 2 -0.04 17.48 22.99
CA THR A 2 0.01 16.09 23.44
C THR A 2 -0.51 15.23 22.29
N THR A 3 0.35 14.48 21.63
CA THR A 3 -0.10 13.42 20.73
C THR A 3 -0.81 12.39 21.58
N GLU A 4 -2.14 12.31 21.51
CA GLU A 4 -2.86 11.14 22.01
C GLU A 4 -2.26 9.92 21.30
N ASN A 5 -1.64 9.03 22.06
CA ASN A 5 -1.14 7.79 21.50
C ASN A 5 -2.33 6.84 21.27
N LYS A 6 -3.01 7.03 20.15
CA LYS A 6 -4.07 6.14 19.69
C LYS A 6 -3.48 4.75 19.41
N GLN A 7 -4.31 3.74 19.62
CA GLN A 7 -3.93 2.34 19.39
C GLN A 7 -3.54 2.09 17.93
N HIS A 8 -4.18 2.81 17.01
CA HIS A 8 -3.88 2.80 15.57
C HIS A 8 -3.61 4.22 15.08
N ASP A 9 -2.76 4.35 14.06
CA ASP A 9 -2.50 5.63 13.40
C ASP A 9 -3.53 5.87 12.28
N LEU A 10 -3.93 4.79 11.59
CA LEU A 10 -4.90 4.80 10.50
C LEU A 10 -5.79 3.56 10.57
N ILE A 11 -7.10 3.72 10.31
CA ILE A 11 -8.01 2.63 9.98
C ILE A 11 -8.64 2.89 8.62
N LEU A 12 -8.61 1.90 7.74
CA LEU A 12 -9.45 1.82 6.54
C LEU A 12 -10.72 1.04 6.91
N LYS A 13 -11.88 1.68 6.79
CA LYS A 13 -13.19 1.10 7.15
C LYS A 13 -13.94 0.60 5.93
N ASN A 14 -14.68 -0.49 6.09
CA ASN A 14 -15.70 -0.98 5.15
C ASN A 14 -15.18 -1.38 3.75
N GLY A 15 -13.89 -1.66 3.59
CA GLY A 15 -13.33 -2.08 2.31
C GLY A 15 -13.62 -3.56 2.04
N THR A 16 -13.67 -3.94 0.77
CA THR A 16 -13.57 -5.37 0.39
C THR A 16 -12.09 -5.72 0.33
N LEU A 17 -11.60 -6.49 1.30
CA LEU A 17 -10.21 -6.96 1.30
C LEU A 17 -10.07 -8.14 0.35
N LEU A 18 -9.13 -8.03 -0.59
CA LEU A 18 -8.63 -9.15 -1.38
C LEU A 18 -7.22 -9.50 -0.87
N ASP A 19 -7.14 -10.58 -0.11
CA ASP A 19 -5.89 -11.17 0.38
C ASP A 19 -5.79 -12.63 -0.10
N PRO A 20 -5.08 -12.90 -1.20
CA PRO A 20 -4.93 -14.26 -1.73
C PRO A 20 -4.14 -15.20 -0.81
N GLU A 21 -3.23 -14.69 0.02
CA GLU A 21 -2.41 -15.52 0.91
C GLU A 21 -3.28 -16.12 2.03
N GLN A 22 -4.19 -15.29 2.56
CA GLN A 22 -5.13 -15.70 3.60
C GLN A 22 -6.47 -16.22 3.06
N ASN A 23 -6.64 -16.25 1.72
CA ASN A 23 -7.90 -16.59 1.04
C ASN A 23 -9.09 -15.71 1.46
N ILE A 24 -8.86 -14.41 1.67
CA ILE A 24 -9.89 -13.45 2.03
C ILE A 24 -10.36 -12.71 0.77
N TYR A 25 -11.68 -12.75 0.54
CA TYR A 25 -12.38 -11.87 -0.38
C TYR A 25 -13.69 -11.44 0.28
N ASP A 26 -13.59 -10.49 1.22
CA ASP A 26 -14.69 -10.15 2.11
C ASP A 26 -14.54 -8.74 2.68
N LYS A 27 -15.63 -8.19 3.25
CA LYS A 27 -15.62 -6.88 3.88
C LYS A 27 -14.79 -6.91 5.17
N ARG A 28 -13.78 -6.04 5.26
CA ARG A 28 -12.88 -5.92 6.43
C ARG A 28 -12.53 -4.47 6.69
N ASP A 29 -12.22 -4.20 7.96
CA ASP A 29 -11.51 -3.03 8.40
C ASP A 29 -10.02 -3.38 8.57
N ILE A 30 -9.13 -2.49 8.12
CA ILE A 30 -7.68 -2.67 8.22
C ILE A 30 -7.10 -1.53 9.04
N ALA A 31 -6.39 -1.87 10.12
CA ALA A 31 -5.74 -0.90 10.98
C ALA A 31 -4.22 -0.90 10.79
N PHE A 32 -3.59 0.26 10.90
CA PHE A 32 -2.16 0.47 10.77
C PHE A 32 -1.58 1.16 12.00
N LYS A 33 -0.38 0.77 12.40
CA LYS A 33 0.39 1.38 13.49
C LYS A 33 1.88 1.32 13.15
N ASP A 34 2.58 2.45 13.27
CA ASP A 34 4.04 2.55 13.06
C ASP A 34 4.51 1.96 11.72
N GLY A 35 3.73 2.18 10.65
CA GLY A 35 4.02 1.69 9.30
C GLY A 35 3.70 0.21 9.07
N LEU A 36 3.12 -0.49 10.04
CA LEU A 36 2.75 -1.90 9.96
C LEU A 36 1.23 -2.09 9.96
N VAL A 37 0.77 -3.19 9.37
CA VAL A 37 -0.62 -3.65 9.56
C VAL A 37 -0.74 -4.16 11.00
N SER A 38 -1.63 -3.53 11.76
CA SER A 38 -1.84 -3.78 13.19
C SER A 38 -3.13 -4.54 13.50
N GLY A 39 -4.02 -4.69 12.51
CA GLY A 39 -5.24 -5.48 12.65
C GLY A 39 -6.00 -5.61 11.33
N VAL A 40 -6.65 -6.76 11.12
CA VAL A 40 -7.54 -7.04 10.00
C VAL A 40 -8.76 -7.74 10.56
N GLU A 41 -9.89 -7.04 10.69
CA GLU A 41 -11.07 -7.53 11.39
C GLU A 41 -12.35 -7.21 10.61
N THR A 42 -13.47 -7.85 10.95
CA THR A 42 -14.76 -7.50 10.35
C THR A 42 -15.23 -6.09 10.72
N GLU A 43 -14.86 -5.63 11.91
CA GLU A 43 -15.17 -4.29 12.40
C GLU A 43 -14.13 -3.85 13.44
N ILE A 44 -13.57 -2.65 13.28
CA ILE A 44 -12.69 -2.00 14.25
C ILE A 44 -13.32 -0.67 14.66
N SER A 45 -13.37 -0.38 15.97
CA SER A 45 -13.87 0.90 16.47
C SER A 45 -13.00 2.06 15.99
N SER A 46 -13.63 3.08 15.41
CA SER A 46 -12.95 4.29 14.92
C SER A 46 -12.32 5.11 16.06
N GLU A 47 -12.80 4.95 17.30
CA GLU A 47 -12.26 5.65 18.48
C GLU A 47 -10.82 5.24 18.81
N LEU A 48 -10.41 4.06 18.36
CA LEU A 48 -9.07 3.50 18.58
C LEU A 48 -8.01 4.09 17.66
N SER A 49 -8.40 4.86 16.63
CA SER A 49 -7.47 5.40 15.63
C SER A 49 -7.29 6.91 15.71
N ALA A 50 -6.10 7.39 15.33
CA ALA A 50 -5.85 8.81 15.10
C ALA A 50 -6.51 9.31 13.80
N SER A 51 -6.63 8.44 12.79
CA SER A 51 -7.25 8.73 11.50
C SER A 51 -8.11 7.57 11.01
N THR A 52 -9.26 7.88 10.42
CA THR A 52 -10.16 6.86 9.85
C THR A 52 -10.59 7.29 8.46
N ILE A 53 -10.51 6.38 7.50
CA ILE A 53 -10.94 6.59 6.12
C ILE A 53 -11.96 5.52 5.76
N ASP A 54 -13.17 5.94 5.34
CA ASP A 54 -14.17 5.03 4.80
C ASP A 54 -13.85 4.72 3.33
N VAL A 55 -13.64 3.44 3.03
CA VAL A 55 -13.34 2.92 1.70
C VAL A 55 -14.46 2.01 1.19
N SER A 56 -15.69 2.24 1.66
CA SER A 56 -16.90 1.55 1.17
C SER A 56 -16.98 1.50 -0.35
N GLY A 57 -17.24 0.31 -0.89
CA GLY A 57 -17.34 0.07 -2.34
C GLY A 57 -15.99 0.08 -3.07
N LYS A 58 -14.87 0.15 -2.34
CA LYS A 58 -13.52 0.00 -2.89
C LYS A 58 -12.95 -1.37 -2.55
N LEU A 59 -12.05 -1.84 -3.42
CA LEU A 59 -11.20 -2.98 -3.16
C LEU A 59 -9.97 -2.49 -2.38
N VAL A 60 -9.60 -3.22 -1.33
CA VAL A 60 -8.31 -3.06 -0.64
C VAL A 60 -7.47 -4.28 -0.97
N THR A 61 -6.24 -4.04 -1.42
CA THR A 61 -5.28 -5.09 -1.78
C THR A 61 -3.95 -4.80 -1.09
N PRO A 62 -3.08 -5.80 -0.92
CA PRO A 62 -1.66 -5.55 -0.77
C PRO A 62 -1.15 -4.66 -1.92
N GLY A 63 -0.13 -3.85 -1.64
CA GLY A 63 0.55 -3.10 -2.69
C GLY A 63 1.15 -4.06 -3.72
N LEU A 64 1.06 -3.71 -5.01
CA LEU A 64 1.53 -4.57 -6.07
C LEU A 64 3.06 -4.58 -6.13
N ILE A 65 3.59 -5.71 -6.59
CA ILE A 65 5.02 -5.93 -6.84
C ILE A 65 5.23 -6.06 -8.35
N ASP A 66 5.98 -5.13 -8.94
CA ASP A 66 6.45 -5.22 -10.32
C ASP A 66 7.86 -5.80 -10.34
N LEU A 67 7.99 -7.01 -10.88
CA LEU A 67 9.25 -7.76 -10.90
C LEU A 67 10.18 -7.34 -12.04
N HIS A 68 9.74 -6.48 -12.96
CA HIS A 68 10.55 -6.13 -14.11
C HIS A 68 10.25 -4.71 -14.60
N GLY A 69 10.85 -3.73 -13.93
CA GLY A 69 10.80 -2.34 -14.36
C GLY A 69 12.17 -1.78 -14.70
N HIS A 70 12.16 -0.67 -15.42
CA HIS A 70 13.37 0.12 -15.66
C HIS A 70 13.24 1.49 -15.00
N PHE A 71 13.92 1.73 -13.86
CA PHE A 71 13.70 2.89 -13.00
C PHE A 71 14.86 3.91 -12.95
N TYR A 72 15.91 3.74 -13.76
CA TYR A 72 16.99 4.74 -13.85
C TYR A 72 16.57 5.97 -14.67
N HIS A 73 15.67 6.77 -14.11
CA HIS A 73 15.06 7.91 -14.79
C HIS A 73 16.11 8.85 -15.40
N GLY A 74 15.99 9.09 -16.71
CA GLY A 74 16.95 9.90 -17.48
C GLY A 74 18.23 9.19 -17.91
N GLY A 75 18.48 7.96 -17.45
CA GLY A 75 19.66 7.17 -17.79
C GLY A 75 19.55 6.42 -19.12
N THR A 76 18.37 5.88 -19.44
CA THR A 76 18.10 5.21 -20.72
C THR A 76 16.72 5.60 -21.28
N GLY A 77 16.52 5.45 -22.59
CA GLY A 77 15.26 5.82 -23.25
C GLY A 77 14.05 4.98 -22.82
N SER A 78 14.28 3.81 -22.22
CA SER A 78 13.23 2.93 -21.69
C SER A 78 12.99 3.10 -20.19
N ALA A 79 13.77 3.91 -19.49
CA ALA A 79 13.64 4.09 -18.04
C ALA A 79 12.55 5.11 -17.69
N VAL A 80 11.81 4.81 -16.63
CA VAL A 80 10.69 5.61 -16.12
C VAL A 80 10.99 6.17 -14.73
N HIS A 81 10.25 7.18 -14.31
CA HIS A 81 10.32 7.67 -12.93
C HIS A 81 9.50 6.74 -12.04
N ALA A 82 10.14 6.04 -11.09
CA ALA A 82 9.49 5.04 -10.25
C ALA A 82 8.20 5.55 -9.59
N ASP A 83 8.25 6.64 -8.82
CA ASP A 83 7.06 7.10 -8.08
C ASP A 83 5.89 7.51 -8.98
N GLN A 84 6.17 8.21 -10.09
CA GLN A 84 5.15 8.69 -11.01
C GLN A 84 4.45 7.52 -11.73
N ASN A 85 5.22 6.50 -12.11
CA ASN A 85 4.72 5.35 -12.85
C ASN A 85 4.12 4.26 -11.94
N CYS A 86 4.72 3.99 -10.79
CA CYS A 86 4.35 2.87 -9.93
C CYS A 86 3.20 3.22 -8.97
N LEU A 87 3.31 4.31 -8.21
CA LEU A 87 2.37 4.60 -7.11
C LEU A 87 0.96 4.86 -7.61
N SER A 88 0.83 5.54 -8.76
CA SER A 88 -0.47 5.82 -9.38
C SER A 88 -1.19 4.55 -9.87
N ALA A 89 -0.44 3.47 -10.11
CA ALA A 89 -0.94 2.16 -10.51
C ALA A 89 -1.05 1.17 -9.33
N GLY A 90 -0.76 1.61 -8.09
CA GLY A 90 -0.79 0.74 -6.91
C GLY A 90 0.44 -0.16 -6.73
N VAL A 91 1.50 0.03 -7.53
CA VAL A 91 2.79 -0.66 -7.35
C VAL A 91 3.57 0.05 -6.26
N THR A 92 3.84 -0.68 -5.18
CA THR A 92 4.59 -0.15 -4.02
C THR A 92 6.01 -0.69 -3.95
N THR A 93 6.30 -1.77 -4.67
CA THR A 93 7.63 -2.36 -4.81
C THR A 93 7.92 -2.63 -6.27
N GLY A 94 8.97 -2.01 -6.80
CA GLY A 94 9.48 -2.26 -8.15
C GLY A 94 10.88 -2.85 -8.09
N VAL A 95 11.14 -3.86 -8.92
CA VAL A 95 12.47 -4.46 -9.10
C VAL A 95 13.10 -3.89 -10.36
N ASP A 96 14.22 -3.18 -10.19
CA ASP A 96 15.00 -2.68 -11.32
C ASP A 96 15.66 -3.85 -12.08
N ALA A 97 15.30 -3.99 -13.35
CA ALA A 97 15.75 -5.09 -14.20
C ALA A 97 17.02 -4.75 -15.01
N GLY A 98 17.89 -3.88 -14.47
CA GLY A 98 19.15 -3.50 -15.11
C GLY A 98 19.04 -2.24 -15.96
N SER A 99 18.40 -1.20 -15.42
CA SER A 99 18.21 0.08 -16.11
C SER A 99 19.49 0.81 -16.49
N SER A 100 20.56 0.54 -15.76
CA SER A 100 21.88 1.10 -16.02
C SER A 100 22.57 0.40 -17.22
N GLY A 101 22.06 -0.77 -17.63
CA GLY A 101 22.56 -1.52 -18.78
C GLY A 101 24.06 -1.82 -18.71
N PHE A 102 24.68 -1.92 -19.89
CA PHE A 102 26.13 -2.14 -20.06
C PHE A 102 26.95 -0.84 -20.05
N LEU A 103 26.31 0.33 -19.97
CA LEU A 103 26.94 1.65 -20.12
C LEU A 103 27.54 2.19 -18.80
N ASN A 104 27.68 1.33 -17.79
CA ASN A 104 28.30 1.64 -16.50
C ASN A 104 29.82 1.53 -16.53
#